data_AF-R5KTC6-F1
#
_entry.id   AF-R5KTC6-F1
#
_cell.length_a   1.000
_cell.length_b   1.000
_cell.length_c   1.000
_cell.angle_alpha   90.00
_cell.angle_beta   90.00
_cell.angle_gamma   90.00
#
_symmetry.space_group_name_H-M   'P 1'
#
loop_
_entity.id
_entity.type
_entity.pdbx_description
1 polymer ?
#
loop_
_entity_poly.entity_id
_entity_poly.type
_entity_poly.pdbx_seq_one_letter_code
_entity_poly.pdbx_strand_id
1 'polypeptide(L)'
;MMNGLAFVVGNANYVGEHNKLINAVNDAKDFSAKLLNLGFVVMTSIDCTNESFDRDIRKFSEELKKYDVGLFYFSGHGLQIEGKNYLTSVDTSFADSISAKHTSIPLDEVMDYMQQNKTIVKILILDACRNNPLPDRGINAGLAPIYAPKGTIIAFSTSPGETAMDYGAGRNSIYTGSLLNHIDDKNIPIEDFFKRVRTSVFTLSNGKQTSWEHTSLIGNFCFNSGQLIHSINLPYSREHIVDKDFISKGSPIDEIIISLKSHDWYKQNPAISKLNGLNKNTIDISTRFLLGRNLLQTAIGREFAANAIFNNLSNWLDSWFNGRENHVLNGILYEIYFNSEGKFRRTNFKSGLIDKIFELEENKKFAKSFVFIHNQLEPFRDFLFYLPSTSPVTLPVDILLKEVEDEDSMGGNIKTKYLESIKIHGTEVMNFDIKEKWYTAVTYDQFIDKLHFELCVPIKRLRISINEQDKHNLIFQIPMDRLLKK
;
A
#
# COMPACT_ATOMS: atom_id res chain seq x y z
N MET A 1 -6.78 -10.80 -0.64
CA MET A 1 -7.31 -9.48 -0.22
C MET A 1 -7.56 -8.67 -1.49
N MET A 2 -8.75 -8.07 -1.63
CA MET A 2 -9.20 -7.42 -2.88
C MET A 2 -8.32 -6.21 -3.23
N ASN A 3 -7.94 -6.06 -4.51
CA ASN A 3 -7.20 -4.89 -4.98
C ASN A 3 -8.19 -3.76 -5.35
N GLY A 4 -7.93 -2.53 -4.92
CA GLY A 4 -8.87 -1.41 -5.05
C GLY A 4 -8.35 -0.24 -5.89
N LEU A 5 -9.20 0.30 -6.75
CA LEU A 5 -8.96 1.56 -7.47
C LEU A 5 -9.98 2.60 -7.02
N ALA A 6 -9.50 3.79 -6.67
CA ALA A 6 -10.32 4.93 -6.32
C ALA A 6 -10.16 6.07 -7.32
N PHE A 7 -11.26 6.70 -7.70
CA PHE A 7 -11.27 7.99 -8.38
C PHE A 7 -11.88 9.04 -7.46
N VAL A 8 -11.09 10.05 -7.11
CA VAL A 8 -11.42 11.08 -6.13
C VAL A 8 -11.42 12.43 -6.82
N VAL A 9 -12.54 13.14 -6.74
CA VAL A 9 -12.74 14.44 -7.39
C VAL A 9 -13.06 15.50 -6.34
N GLY A 10 -12.37 16.64 -6.43
CA GLY A 10 -12.62 17.80 -5.57
C GLY A 10 -12.68 19.08 -6.37
N ASN A 11 -13.86 19.67 -6.50
CA ASN A 11 -14.07 20.92 -7.23
C ASN A 11 -14.46 22.03 -6.26
N ALA A 12 -13.65 23.09 -6.21
CA ALA A 12 -13.87 24.23 -5.34
C ALA A 12 -13.83 25.56 -6.08
N ASN A 13 -13.01 25.67 -7.13
CA ASN A 13 -12.75 26.94 -7.83
C ASN A 13 -13.72 27.17 -9.01
N TYR A 14 -15.02 27.11 -8.73
CA TYR A 14 -16.07 27.36 -9.72
C TYR A 14 -16.00 28.77 -10.32
N VAL A 15 -16.43 28.90 -11.57
CA VAL A 15 -16.61 30.21 -12.22
C VAL A 15 -17.66 31.03 -11.45
N GLY A 16 -17.26 32.25 -11.07
CA GLY A 16 -18.06 33.16 -10.25
C GLY A 16 -17.73 33.06 -8.77
N GLU A 17 -17.36 34.19 -8.14
CA GLU A 17 -16.84 34.22 -6.77
C GLU A 17 -17.81 33.62 -5.73
N HIS A 18 -19.12 33.79 -5.93
CA HIS A 18 -20.16 33.28 -5.04
C HIS A 18 -20.36 31.75 -5.11
N ASN A 19 -19.80 31.09 -6.13
CA ASN A 19 -19.94 29.65 -6.33
C ASN A 19 -18.77 28.85 -5.73
N LYS A 20 -17.72 29.52 -5.27
CA LYS A 20 -16.53 28.84 -4.75
C LYS A 20 -16.81 28.12 -3.43
N LEU A 21 -16.20 26.94 -3.29
CA LEU A 21 -16.17 26.19 -2.03
C LEU A 21 -14.83 26.38 -1.32
N ILE A 22 -14.81 26.14 -0.02
CA ILE A 22 -13.66 26.31 0.85
C ILE A 22 -12.83 25.03 0.91
N ASN A 23 -13.48 23.87 1.12
CA ASN A 23 -12.77 22.64 1.51
C ASN A 23 -12.83 21.49 0.50
N ALA A 24 -13.67 21.52 -0.53
CA ALA A 24 -13.78 20.42 -1.49
C ALA A 24 -12.43 19.92 -2.09
N VAL A 25 -11.47 20.83 -2.35
CA VAL A 25 -10.11 20.46 -2.79
C VAL A 25 -9.32 19.76 -1.68
N ASN A 26 -9.42 20.24 -0.44
CA ASN A 26 -8.74 19.64 0.72
C ASN A 26 -9.33 18.27 1.04
N ASP A 27 -10.65 18.14 0.96
CA ASP A 27 -11.38 16.90 1.17
C ASP A 27 -10.91 15.81 0.22
N ALA A 28 -10.85 16.12 -1.08
CA ALA A 28 -10.32 15.19 -2.08
C ALA A 28 -8.84 14.84 -1.81
N LYS A 29 -7.98 15.82 -1.51
CA LYS A 29 -6.55 15.55 -1.24
C LYS A 29 -6.35 14.64 -0.02
N ASP A 30 -7.06 14.91 1.07
CA ASP A 30 -6.90 14.18 2.32
C ASP A 30 -7.51 12.78 2.25
N PHE A 31 -8.67 12.64 1.61
CA PHE A 31 -9.28 11.33 1.37
C PHE A 31 -8.44 10.48 0.43
N SER A 32 -7.89 11.06 -0.66
CA SER A 32 -6.93 10.38 -1.54
C SER A 32 -5.70 9.87 -0.78
N ALA A 33 -5.08 10.72 0.05
CA ALA A 33 -3.92 10.32 0.85
C ALA A 33 -4.27 9.16 1.80
N LYS A 34 -5.47 9.17 2.36
CA LYS A 34 -5.95 8.13 3.27
C LYS A 34 -6.20 6.80 2.57
N LEU A 35 -6.85 6.82 1.41
CA LEU A 35 -7.07 5.63 0.59
C LEU A 35 -5.76 5.04 0.08
N LEU A 36 -4.81 5.87 -0.34
CA LEU A 36 -3.45 5.43 -0.65
C LEU A 36 -2.85 4.69 0.53
N ASN A 37 -2.95 5.22 1.75
CA ASN A 37 -2.45 4.55 2.97
C ASN A 37 -3.16 3.23 3.31
N LEU A 38 -4.33 2.96 2.73
CA LEU A 38 -5.12 1.75 2.94
C LEU A 38 -4.97 0.72 1.81
N GLY A 39 -4.07 0.95 0.85
CA GLY A 39 -3.81 -0.03 -0.21
C GLY A 39 -4.49 0.26 -1.55
N PHE A 40 -5.29 1.33 -1.67
CA PHE A 40 -5.90 1.70 -2.95
C PHE A 40 -4.87 2.31 -3.90
N VAL A 41 -5.03 2.04 -5.19
CA VAL A 41 -4.53 2.91 -6.25
C VAL A 41 -5.51 4.07 -6.38
N VAL A 42 -5.01 5.31 -6.44
CA VAL A 42 -5.88 6.51 -6.44
C VAL A 42 -5.59 7.38 -7.65
N MET A 43 -6.63 7.68 -8.42
CA MET A 43 -6.69 8.77 -9.39
C MET A 43 -7.34 9.98 -8.70
N THR A 44 -6.70 11.14 -8.77
CA THR A 44 -7.23 12.37 -8.15
C THR A 44 -7.34 13.47 -9.19
N SER A 45 -8.50 14.08 -9.29
CA SER A 45 -8.74 15.26 -10.13
C SER A 45 -9.26 16.39 -9.26
N ILE A 46 -8.63 17.55 -9.39
CA ILE A 46 -8.96 18.74 -8.61
C ILE A 46 -9.31 19.86 -9.58
N ASP A 47 -10.39 20.56 -9.30
CA ASP A 47 -10.90 21.68 -10.11
C ASP A 47 -11.00 21.32 -11.61
N CYS A 48 -11.62 20.17 -11.90
CA CYS A 48 -11.76 19.68 -13.27
C CYS A 48 -12.81 20.49 -14.05
N THR A 49 -12.52 20.73 -15.32
CA THR A 49 -13.50 21.18 -16.31
C THR A 49 -14.37 20.00 -16.73
N ASN A 50 -15.51 20.25 -17.37
CA ASN A 50 -16.38 19.18 -17.87
C ASN A 50 -15.63 18.21 -18.80
N GLU A 51 -14.79 18.76 -19.69
CA GLU A 51 -13.96 17.95 -20.59
C GLU A 51 -12.95 17.07 -19.83
N SER A 52 -12.22 17.64 -18.85
CA SER A 52 -11.23 16.85 -18.11
C SER A 52 -11.89 15.84 -17.18
N PHE A 53 -13.05 16.17 -16.60
CA PHE A 53 -13.81 15.27 -15.76
C PHE A 53 -14.32 14.06 -16.57
N ASP A 54 -14.99 14.27 -17.70
CA ASP A 54 -15.45 13.18 -18.58
C ASP A 54 -14.29 12.27 -19.00
N ARG A 55 -13.17 12.85 -19.45
CA ARG A 55 -11.98 12.08 -19.83
C ARG A 55 -11.45 11.24 -18.67
N ASP A 56 -11.37 11.79 -17.47
CA ASP A 56 -10.82 11.10 -16.31
C ASP A 56 -11.76 10.00 -15.81
N ILE A 57 -13.09 10.17 -15.93
CA ILE A 57 -14.09 9.12 -15.67
C ILE A 57 -13.92 7.96 -16.64
N ARG A 58 -13.78 8.23 -17.95
CA ARG A 58 -13.55 7.19 -18.96
C ARG A 58 -12.25 6.42 -18.67
N LYS A 59 -11.19 7.15 -18.31
CA LYS A 59 -9.91 6.53 -17.91
C LYS A 59 -10.07 5.67 -16.64
N PHE A 60 -10.80 6.15 -15.64
CA PHE A 60 -11.10 5.38 -14.44
C PHE A 60 -11.84 4.09 -14.78
N SER A 61 -12.86 4.15 -15.64
CA SER A 61 -13.60 2.98 -16.11
C SER A 61 -12.71 1.92 -16.76
N GLU A 62 -11.80 2.33 -17.64
CA GLU A 62 -10.87 1.42 -18.32
C GLU A 62 -9.87 0.77 -17.35
N GLU A 63 -9.33 1.54 -16.41
CA GLU A 63 -8.42 1.00 -15.40
C GLU A 63 -9.12 0.08 -14.41
N LEU A 64 -10.38 0.37 -14.08
CA LEU A 64 -11.18 -0.36 -13.10
C LEU A 64 -11.34 -1.86 -13.45
N LYS A 65 -11.21 -2.23 -14.73
CA LYS A 65 -11.20 -3.63 -15.21
C LYS A 65 -10.16 -4.52 -14.54
N LYS A 66 -9.10 -3.93 -13.96
CA LYS A 66 -7.96 -4.63 -13.34
C LYS A 66 -8.11 -4.82 -11.82
N TYR A 67 -9.21 -4.34 -11.23
CA TYR A 67 -9.39 -4.25 -9.78
C TYR A 67 -10.68 -4.95 -9.34
N ASP A 68 -10.72 -5.35 -8.07
CA ASP A 68 -11.86 -6.02 -7.46
C ASP A 68 -12.84 -5.02 -6.81
N VAL A 69 -12.30 -3.88 -6.35
CA VAL A 69 -13.05 -2.79 -5.70
C VAL A 69 -12.92 -1.51 -6.49
N GLY A 70 -14.05 -0.90 -6.83
CA GLY A 70 -14.13 0.44 -7.39
C GLY A 70 -14.67 1.43 -6.38
N LEU A 71 -13.93 2.49 -6.11
CA LEU A 71 -14.40 3.60 -5.29
C LEU A 71 -14.46 4.88 -6.11
N PHE A 72 -15.59 5.57 -6.07
CA PHE A 72 -15.72 6.93 -6.58
C PHE A 72 -16.06 7.87 -5.43
N TYR A 73 -15.30 8.95 -5.31
CA TYR A 73 -15.52 10.00 -4.32
C TYR A 73 -15.64 11.35 -5.04
N PHE A 74 -16.66 12.13 -4.68
CA PHE A 74 -16.85 13.48 -5.20
C PHE A 74 -17.12 14.48 -4.08
N SER A 75 -16.38 15.58 -4.09
CA SER A 75 -16.57 16.77 -3.25
C SER A 75 -16.81 17.99 -4.14
N GLY A 76 -17.94 18.66 -3.98
CA GLY A 76 -18.29 19.80 -4.83
C GLY A 76 -19.77 20.18 -4.77
N HIS A 77 -20.25 20.97 -5.73
CA HIS A 77 -21.69 21.19 -5.91
C HIS A 77 -22.35 19.99 -6.59
N GLY A 78 -23.51 19.58 -6.11
CA GLY A 78 -24.38 18.61 -6.75
C GLY A 78 -25.69 19.27 -7.18
N LEU A 79 -26.22 18.89 -8.35
CA LEU A 79 -27.49 19.39 -8.85
C LEU A 79 -28.49 18.26 -9.04
N GLN A 80 -29.76 18.56 -8.80
CA GLN A 80 -30.88 17.75 -9.26
C GLN A 80 -31.65 18.52 -10.33
N ILE A 81 -31.83 17.93 -11.50
CA ILE A 81 -32.61 18.53 -12.59
C ILE A 81 -33.54 17.44 -13.12
N GLU A 82 -34.85 17.70 -13.11
CA GLU A 82 -35.88 16.76 -13.62
C GLU A 82 -35.80 15.35 -13.00
N GLY A 83 -35.43 15.25 -11.72
CA GLY A 83 -35.28 13.97 -11.03
C GLY A 83 -34.00 13.20 -11.35
N LYS A 84 -33.02 13.82 -12.02
CA LYS A 84 -31.69 13.28 -12.28
C LYS A 84 -30.61 14.05 -11.55
N ASN A 85 -29.56 13.34 -11.16
CA ASN A 85 -28.45 13.87 -10.37
C ASN A 85 -27.24 14.17 -11.24
N TYR A 86 -26.63 15.32 -11.01
CA TYR A 86 -25.48 15.82 -11.77
C TYR A 86 -24.36 16.24 -10.84
N LEU A 87 -23.14 15.84 -11.19
CA LEU A 87 -21.88 16.23 -10.57
C LEU A 87 -21.29 17.39 -11.35
N THR A 88 -21.04 18.50 -10.68
CA THR A 88 -20.61 19.74 -11.35
C THR A 88 -19.10 19.82 -11.53
N SER A 89 -18.70 20.45 -12.61
CA SER A 89 -17.33 20.84 -12.95
C SER A 89 -17.11 22.32 -12.64
N VAL A 90 -15.86 22.77 -12.56
CA VAL A 90 -15.58 24.18 -12.23
C VAL A 90 -16.10 25.17 -13.28
N ASP A 91 -16.29 24.71 -14.51
CA ASP A 91 -16.85 25.42 -15.65
C ASP A 91 -18.35 25.14 -15.87
N THR A 92 -19.04 24.48 -14.92
CA THR A 92 -20.49 24.32 -14.98
C THR A 92 -21.19 25.68 -14.98
N SER A 93 -22.07 25.89 -15.96
CA SER A 93 -22.90 27.10 -16.05
C SER A 93 -24.11 26.98 -15.14
N PHE A 94 -24.21 27.86 -14.14
CA PHE A 94 -25.36 27.97 -13.25
C PHE A 94 -26.39 29.02 -13.71
N ALA A 95 -26.38 29.40 -14.99
CA ALA A 95 -27.31 30.39 -15.53
C ALA A 95 -28.76 29.87 -15.60
N ASP A 96 -28.91 28.63 -16.07
CA ASP A 96 -30.19 27.95 -16.26
C ASP A 96 -30.01 26.42 -16.24
N SER A 97 -31.12 25.68 -16.13
CA SER A 97 -31.09 24.22 -16.02
C SER A 97 -30.59 23.50 -17.27
N ILE A 98 -30.80 24.07 -18.47
CA ILE A 98 -30.34 23.48 -19.74
C ILE A 98 -28.81 23.61 -19.82
N SER A 99 -28.29 24.81 -19.57
CA SER A 99 -26.86 25.08 -19.53
C SER A 99 -26.14 24.21 -18.50
N ALA A 100 -26.71 24.10 -17.28
CA ALA A 100 -26.15 23.26 -16.22
C ALA A 100 -26.11 21.78 -16.63
N LYS A 101 -27.17 21.27 -17.26
CA LYS A 101 -27.27 19.88 -17.74
C LYS A 101 -26.21 19.55 -18.81
N HIS A 102 -25.86 20.49 -19.68
CA HIS A 102 -24.84 20.30 -20.71
C HIS A 102 -23.40 20.51 -20.22
N THR A 103 -23.21 21.13 -19.06
CA THR A 103 -21.89 21.47 -18.51
C THR A 103 -21.57 20.76 -17.20
N SER A 104 -22.25 19.63 -16.93
CA SER A 104 -22.05 18.78 -15.76
C SER A 104 -22.13 17.30 -16.15
N ILE A 105 -21.66 16.42 -15.27
CA ILE A 105 -21.63 14.97 -15.49
C ILE A 105 -22.86 14.32 -14.83
N PRO A 106 -23.69 13.55 -15.56
CA PRO A 106 -24.74 12.76 -14.94
C PRO A 106 -24.16 11.69 -13.99
N LEU A 107 -24.68 11.61 -12.76
CA LEU A 107 -24.23 10.60 -11.81
C LEU A 107 -24.52 9.17 -12.29
N ASP A 108 -25.63 8.99 -13.03
CA ASP A 108 -25.97 7.70 -13.64
C ASP A 108 -24.88 7.22 -14.62
N GLU A 109 -24.23 8.15 -15.34
CA GLU A 109 -23.14 7.79 -16.25
C GLU A 109 -21.92 7.26 -15.49
N VAL A 110 -21.55 7.88 -14.36
CA VAL A 110 -20.48 7.38 -13.48
C VAL A 110 -20.82 5.98 -12.96
N MET A 111 -22.08 5.78 -12.54
CA MET A 111 -22.55 4.47 -12.09
C MET A 111 -22.50 3.42 -13.21
N ASP A 112 -22.86 3.78 -14.44
CA ASP A 112 -22.83 2.88 -15.59
C ASP A 112 -21.39 2.46 -15.93
N TYR A 113 -20.43 3.39 -15.91
CA TYR A 113 -19.02 3.07 -16.08
C TYR A 113 -18.51 2.12 -14.99
N MET A 114 -18.95 2.29 -13.74
CA MET A 114 -18.60 1.36 -12.66
C MET A 114 -19.28 -0.01 -12.84
N GLN A 115 -20.47 -0.08 -13.44
CA GLN A 115 -21.25 -1.31 -13.68
C GLN A 115 -20.74 -2.17 -14.83
N GLN A 116 -20.13 -1.57 -15.86
CA GLN A 116 -19.58 -2.31 -17.01
C GLN A 116 -18.44 -3.27 -16.64
N ASN A 117 -17.95 -3.21 -15.40
CA ASN A 117 -16.79 -3.94 -14.91
C ASN A 117 -17.18 -5.09 -13.97
N LYS A 118 -16.37 -6.16 -13.97
CA LYS A 118 -16.55 -7.33 -13.10
C LYS A 118 -16.21 -7.08 -11.61
N THR A 119 -16.06 -5.81 -11.21
CA THR A 119 -15.76 -5.43 -9.82
C THR A 119 -16.82 -5.99 -8.88
N ILE A 120 -16.35 -6.61 -7.80
CA ILE A 120 -17.18 -7.29 -6.81
C ILE A 120 -17.86 -6.25 -5.91
N VAL A 121 -17.13 -5.20 -5.56
CA VAL A 121 -17.58 -4.14 -4.65
C VAL A 121 -17.46 -2.78 -5.33
N LYS A 122 -18.54 -2.00 -5.30
CA LYS A 122 -18.62 -0.65 -5.87
C LYS A 122 -19.05 0.32 -4.78
N ILE A 123 -18.26 1.35 -4.55
CA ILE A 123 -18.47 2.31 -3.47
C ILE A 123 -18.55 3.71 -4.09
N LEU A 124 -19.66 4.40 -3.90
CA LEU A 124 -19.82 5.80 -4.30
C LEU A 124 -19.99 6.64 -3.04
N ILE A 125 -19.19 7.67 -2.87
CA ILE A 125 -19.24 8.59 -1.73
C ILE A 125 -19.38 10.01 -2.27
N LEU A 126 -20.49 10.66 -1.92
CA LEU A 126 -20.85 11.97 -2.45
C LEU A 126 -20.92 12.98 -1.32
N ASP A 127 -19.89 13.82 -1.23
CA ASP A 127 -19.83 14.98 -0.35
C ASP A 127 -20.21 16.25 -1.12
N ALA A 128 -21.48 16.26 -1.56
CA ALA A 128 -21.99 17.31 -2.42
C ALA A 128 -22.95 18.24 -1.68
N CYS A 129 -22.72 19.56 -1.79
CA CYS A 129 -23.67 20.56 -1.31
C CYS A 129 -24.96 20.50 -2.12
N ARG A 130 -26.10 20.61 -1.43
CA ARG A 130 -27.47 20.47 -1.98
C ARG A 130 -28.25 21.79 -2.03
N ASN A 131 -27.55 22.91 -1.90
CA ASN A 131 -28.14 24.21 -2.22
C ASN A 131 -28.07 24.40 -3.73
N ASN A 132 -29.22 24.51 -4.38
CA ASN A 132 -29.29 24.72 -5.82
C ASN A 132 -28.72 26.10 -6.17
N PRO A 133 -27.60 26.21 -6.90
CA PRO A 133 -27.05 27.49 -7.35
C PRO A 133 -27.89 28.12 -8.47
N LEU A 134 -28.84 27.36 -9.03
CA LEU A 134 -29.73 27.85 -10.10
C LEU A 134 -30.79 28.82 -9.54
N PRO A 135 -31.07 29.93 -10.23
CA PRO A 135 -32.03 30.95 -9.81
C PRO A 135 -33.51 30.50 -9.86
N ASP A 136 -33.80 29.33 -10.43
CA ASP A 136 -35.17 28.89 -10.72
C ASP A 136 -35.85 28.19 -9.53
N ARG A 137 -37.03 28.70 -9.14
CA ARG A 137 -37.79 28.25 -7.94
C ARG A 137 -38.52 26.90 -8.11
N GLY A 138 -38.29 26.19 -9.21
CA GLY A 138 -38.98 24.95 -9.59
C GLY A 138 -38.20 23.65 -9.36
N ILE A 139 -37.03 23.73 -8.72
CA ILE A 139 -36.10 22.61 -8.58
C ILE A 139 -35.98 22.25 -7.10
N ASN A 140 -36.29 20.99 -6.75
CA ASN A 140 -36.23 20.51 -5.38
C ASN A 140 -34.79 20.56 -4.85
N ALA A 141 -34.61 21.05 -3.62
CA ALA A 141 -33.32 21.00 -2.92
C ALA A 141 -32.94 19.54 -2.64
N GLY A 142 -31.75 19.12 -3.08
CA GLY A 142 -31.29 17.75 -2.89
C GLY A 142 -30.78 17.08 -4.16
N LEU A 143 -30.41 15.81 -4.01
CA LEU A 143 -30.22 14.84 -5.09
C LEU A 143 -31.48 13.95 -5.11
N ALA A 144 -31.95 13.59 -6.29
CA ALA A 144 -33.05 12.66 -6.49
C ALA A 144 -32.74 11.29 -5.87
N PRO A 145 -33.76 10.52 -5.44
CA PRO A 145 -33.58 9.14 -5.02
C PRO A 145 -32.90 8.30 -6.11
N ILE A 146 -31.95 7.44 -5.71
CA ILE A 146 -31.20 6.55 -6.62
C ILE A 146 -31.37 5.10 -6.17
N TYR A 147 -31.47 4.18 -7.13
CA TYR A 147 -31.41 2.74 -6.88
C TYR A 147 -29.97 2.26 -6.96
N ALA A 148 -29.45 1.68 -5.86
CA ALA A 148 -28.11 1.11 -5.83
C ALA A 148 -28.06 -0.21 -6.64
N PRO A 149 -27.24 -0.30 -7.70
CA PRO A 149 -27.04 -1.55 -8.46
C PRO A 149 -26.46 -2.66 -7.57
N LYS A 150 -26.56 -3.91 -8.02
CA LYS A 150 -26.02 -5.07 -7.30
C LYS A 150 -24.51 -4.91 -7.02
N GLY A 151 -24.10 -5.14 -5.77
CA GLY A 151 -22.72 -5.00 -5.32
C GLY A 151 -22.30 -3.56 -5.04
N THR A 152 -23.25 -2.62 -4.98
CA THR A 152 -22.97 -1.18 -4.79
C THR A 152 -23.45 -0.67 -3.44
N ILE A 153 -22.64 0.19 -2.83
CA ILE A 153 -23.06 1.10 -1.76
C ILE A 153 -22.87 2.55 -2.22
N ILE A 154 -23.89 3.38 -2.03
CA ILE A 154 -23.89 4.81 -2.35
C ILE A 154 -24.12 5.57 -1.05
N ALA A 155 -23.16 6.36 -0.62
CA ALA A 155 -23.19 7.14 0.62
C ALA A 155 -23.20 8.63 0.31
N PHE A 156 -24.17 9.34 0.89
CA PHE A 156 -24.41 10.77 0.73
C PHE A 156 -24.08 11.49 2.03
N SER A 157 -23.46 12.67 1.93
CA SER A 157 -23.12 13.47 3.10
C SER A 157 -24.33 13.97 3.89
N THR A 158 -25.53 13.98 3.28
CA THR A 158 -26.77 14.44 3.93
C THR A 158 -28.02 13.76 3.37
N SER A 159 -29.13 13.82 4.10
CA SER A 159 -30.41 13.18 3.79
C SER A 159 -31.19 13.93 2.72
N PRO A 160 -32.03 13.27 1.88
CA PRO A 160 -32.98 13.92 0.94
C PRO A 160 -33.63 15.19 1.53
N GLY A 161 -33.42 16.35 0.88
CA GLY A 161 -33.97 17.63 1.32
C GLY A 161 -33.12 18.44 2.33
N GLU A 162 -32.04 17.88 2.87
CA GLU A 162 -31.10 18.59 3.75
C GLU A 162 -29.85 19.09 3.00
N THR A 163 -29.15 20.07 3.57
CA THR A 163 -27.92 20.67 3.02
C THR A 163 -26.68 20.11 3.73
N ALA A 164 -25.61 19.89 2.98
CA ALA A 164 -24.29 19.52 3.51
C ALA A 164 -23.44 20.76 3.79
N MET A 165 -22.63 20.73 4.85
CA MET A 165 -21.73 21.82 5.21
C MET A 165 -20.32 21.54 4.65
N ASP A 166 -19.83 22.40 3.76
CA ASP A 166 -18.44 22.38 3.23
C ASP A 166 -17.39 22.85 4.28
N TYR A 167 -17.75 22.98 5.55
CA TYR A 167 -16.85 23.37 6.63
C TYR A 167 -17.28 22.71 7.93
N GLY A 168 -16.38 22.69 8.91
CA GLY A 168 -16.68 22.28 10.29
C GLY A 168 -15.80 21.17 10.85
N ALA A 169 -14.83 20.66 10.08
CA ALA A 169 -13.80 19.73 10.57
C ALA A 169 -12.38 20.25 10.24
N GLY A 170 -12.04 21.42 10.79
CA GLY A 170 -10.74 22.06 10.51
C GLY A 170 -10.66 22.53 9.06
N ARG A 171 -9.83 21.86 8.25
CA ARG A 171 -9.66 22.15 6.82
C ARG A 171 -10.48 21.24 5.90
N ASN A 172 -11.41 20.48 6.48
CA ASN A 172 -12.29 19.56 5.77
C ASN A 172 -13.76 19.86 6.07
N SER A 173 -14.66 19.38 5.21
CA SER A 173 -16.09 19.31 5.49
C SER A 173 -16.36 18.42 6.72
N ILE A 174 -17.53 18.58 7.36
CA ILE A 174 -17.92 17.71 8.49
C ILE A 174 -17.98 16.23 8.06
N TYR A 175 -18.46 15.97 6.85
CA TYR A 175 -18.62 14.62 6.35
C TYR A 175 -17.27 13.97 6.06
N THR A 176 -16.41 14.64 5.31
CA THR A 176 -15.07 14.13 5.00
C THR A 176 -14.19 14.03 6.22
N GLY A 177 -14.23 15.01 7.12
CA GLY A 177 -13.54 14.91 8.41
C GLY A 177 -13.99 13.69 9.23
N SER A 178 -15.29 13.38 9.22
CA SER A 178 -15.84 12.19 9.89
C SER A 178 -15.42 10.89 9.21
N LEU A 179 -15.40 10.83 7.87
CA LEU A 179 -14.88 9.69 7.12
C LEU A 179 -13.42 9.41 7.49
N LEU A 180 -12.58 10.45 7.42
CA LEU A 180 -11.15 10.36 7.72
C LEU A 180 -10.87 9.88 9.15
N ASN A 181 -11.72 10.26 10.11
CA ASN A 181 -11.58 9.86 11.51
C ASN A 181 -11.85 8.37 11.73
N HIS A 182 -12.84 7.80 11.05
CA HIS A 182 -13.27 6.40 11.29
C HIS A 182 -12.61 5.38 10.35
N ILE A 183 -12.02 5.81 9.24
CA ILE A 183 -11.54 4.89 8.19
C ILE A 183 -10.31 4.07 8.61
N ASP A 184 -9.62 4.48 9.67
CA ASP A 184 -8.52 3.73 10.29
C ASP A 184 -8.99 2.58 11.18
N ASP A 185 -10.27 2.54 11.56
CA ASP A 185 -10.74 1.52 12.47
C ASP A 185 -10.61 0.13 11.83
N LYS A 186 -9.86 -0.75 12.50
CA LYS A 186 -9.57 -2.08 11.98
C LYS A 186 -10.80 -2.98 12.01
N ASN A 187 -10.96 -3.77 10.95
CA ASN A 187 -11.93 -4.86 10.82
C ASN A 187 -13.39 -4.41 11.00
N ILE A 188 -13.71 -3.21 10.52
CA ILE A 188 -15.08 -2.68 10.56
C ILE A 188 -15.76 -2.88 9.21
N PRO A 189 -16.89 -3.62 9.16
CA PRO A 189 -17.73 -3.71 7.96
C PRO A 189 -18.18 -2.32 7.52
N ILE A 190 -18.25 -2.09 6.21
CA ILE A 190 -18.55 -0.79 5.63
C ILE A 190 -19.87 -0.18 6.10
N GLU A 191 -20.88 -1.00 6.39
CA GLU A 191 -22.15 -0.56 6.95
C GLU A 191 -21.99 0.03 8.35
N ASP A 192 -21.19 -0.62 9.21
CA ASP A 192 -20.89 -0.14 10.55
C ASP A 192 -19.99 1.10 10.50
N PHE A 193 -19.06 1.15 9.54
CA PHE A 193 -18.24 2.33 9.28
C PHE A 193 -19.13 3.55 8.96
N PHE A 194 -20.05 3.43 8.00
CA PHE A 194 -20.95 4.54 7.65
C PHE A 194 -21.92 4.89 8.79
N LYS A 195 -22.35 3.91 9.60
CA LYS A 195 -23.15 4.19 10.81
C LYS A 195 -22.38 5.05 11.83
N ARG A 196 -21.08 4.82 12.01
CA ARG A 196 -20.21 5.66 12.86
C ARG A 196 -20.05 7.06 12.29
N VAL A 197 -19.81 7.15 10.99
CA VAL A 197 -19.72 8.43 10.26
C VAL A 197 -21.01 9.24 10.44
N ARG A 198 -22.18 8.62 10.24
CA ARG A 198 -23.48 9.27 10.45
C ARG A 198 -23.64 9.84 11.86
N THR A 199 -23.22 9.08 12.86
CA THR A 199 -23.27 9.51 14.28
C THR A 199 -22.39 10.73 14.52
N SER A 200 -21.18 10.75 13.97
CA SER A 200 -20.27 11.90 14.04
C SER A 200 -20.82 13.12 13.31
N VAL A 201 -21.35 12.95 12.08
CA VAL A 201 -21.91 14.04 11.28
C VAL A 201 -23.11 14.68 11.98
N PHE A 202 -24.03 13.87 12.50
CA PHE A 202 -25.18 14.36 13.27
C PHE A 202 -24.74 15.15 14.50
N THR A 203 -23.76 14.64 15.24
CA THR A 203 -23.27 15.30 16.47
C THR A 203 -22.54 16.60 16.15
N LEU A 204 -21.59 16.58 15.22
CA LEU A 204 -20.75 17.73 14.86
C LEU A 204 -21.54 18.85 14.17
N SER A 205 -22.62 18.50 13.48
CA SER A 205 -23.54 19.47 12.88
C SER A 205 -24.59 20.01 13.87
N ASN A 206 -24.59 19.57 15.14
CA ASN A 206 -25.65 19.85 16.12
C ASN A 206 -27.04 19.43 15.63
N GLY A 207 -27.13 18.27 14.99
CA GLY A 207 -28.36 17.69 14.46
C GLY A 207 -28.87 18.33 13.16
N LYS A 208 -28.08 19.17 12.49
CA LYS A 208 -28.46 19.87 11.25
C LYS A 208 -28.21 19.07 9.98
N GLN A 209 -27.38 18.04 10.04
CA GLN A 209 -26.99 17.21 8.90
C GLN A 209 -27.03 15.74 9.30
N THR A 210 -27.74 14.92 8.52
CA THR A 210 -27.78 13.46 8.72
C THR A 210 -27.33 12.74 7.44
N SER A 211 -26.19 12.05 7.44
CA SER A 211 -25.74 11.28 6.27
C SER A 211 -26.67 10.09 5.95
N TRP A 212 -26.68 9.68 4.69
CA TRP A 212 -27.63 8.68 4.17
C TRP A 212 -26.95 7.70 3.21
N GLU A 213 -27.38 6.44 3.19
CA GLU A 213 -26.77 5.38 2.39
C GLU A 213 -27.82 4.50 1.70
N HIS A 214 -27.55 4.13 0.46
CA HIS A 214 -28.25 3.07 -0.26
C HIS A 214 -27.29 1.90 -0.49
N THR A 215 -27.67 0.69 -0.09
CA THR A 215 -26.82 -0.49 -0.25
C THR A 215 -27.56 -1.64 -0.92
N SER A 216 -26.89 -2.21 -1.91
CA SER A 216 -27.17 -3.52 -2.51
C SER A 216 -25.88 -4.35 -2.50
N LEU A 217 -24.98 -4.07 -1.55
CA LEU A 217 -23.69 -4.72 -1.40
C LEU A 217 -23.88 -6.21 -1.08
N ILE A 218 -23.02 -7.06 -1.64
CA ILE A 218 -23.03 -8.50 -1.40
C ILE A 218 -21.65 -8.89 -0.88
N GLY A 219 -21.64 -9.55 0.29
CA GLY A 219 -20.42 -9.87 1.01
C GLY A 219 -19.96 -8.75 1.93
N ASN A 220 -18.78 -8.91 2.53
CA ASN A 220 -18.22 -7.96 3.49
C ASN A 220 -17.08 -7.17 2.84
N PHE A 221 -17.05 -5.86 3.09
CA PHE A 221 -15.92 -5.00 2.77
C PHE A 221 -15.52 -4.19 4.01
N CYS A 222 -14.22 -4.06 4.25
CA CYS A 222 -13.65 -3.22 5.31
C CYS A 222 -12.59 -2.31 4.69
N PHE A 223 -12.62 -1.01 4.97
CA PHE A 223 -11.57 -0.09 4.51
C PHE A 223 -10.19 -0.44 5.09
N ASN A 224 -10.15 -0.81 6.37
CA ASN A 224 -8.95 -1.26 7.04
C ASN A 224 -9.12 -2.68 7.58
N SER A 225 -8.69 -3.68 6.82
CA SER A 225 -8.61 -5.08 7.29
C SER A 225 -7.26 -5.41 7.96
N GLY A 226 -6.55 -4.41 8.47
CA GLY A 226 -5.18 -4.54 9.01
C GLY A 226 -4.08 -4.19 7.99
N GLN A 227 -4.42 -3.67 6.82
CA GLN A 227 -3.53 -3.52 5.66
C GLN A 227 -2.79 -2.18 5.51
N LEU A 228 -2.76 -1.34 6.56
CA LEU A 228 -2.17 0.01 6.52
C LEU A 228 -0.76 0.00 5.91
N ILE A 229 -0.53 0.80 4.87
CA ILE A 229 0.74 0.90 4.11
C ILE A 229 1.91 1.37 4.98
N HIS A 230 1.65 2.02 6.12
CA HIS A 230 2.64 2.39 7.12
C HIS A 230 2.04 2.34 8.52
N SER A 231 2.82 1.91 9.51
CA SER A 231 2.46 2.16 10.91
C SER A 231 2.31 3.66 11.14
N ILE A 232 1.21 4.04 11.77
CA ILE A 232 0.85 5.43 12.10
C ILE A 232 1.89 6.10 13.03
N ASN A 233 2.84 5.33 13.60
CA ASN A 233 3.78 5.80 14.64
C ASN A 233 5.26 5.51 14.32
N LEU A 234 5.71 5.78 13.09
CA LEU A 234 7.16 5.79 12.81
C LEU A 234 7.77 7.11 13.36
N PRO A 235 8.85 7.06 14.16
CA PRO A 235 9.48 8.26 14.74
C PRO A 235 10.37 9.01 13.73
N TYR A 236 10.13 8.83 12.43
CA TYR A 236 10.96 9.34 11.33
C TYR A 236 10.13 10.27 10.45
N SER A 237 10.77 11.28 9.86
CA SER A 237 10.05 12.16 8.93
C SER A 237 9.69 11.43 7.63
N ARG A 238 8.60 11.90 7.01
CA ARG A 238 7.99 11.25 5.85
C ARG A 238 8.97 11.08 4.69
N GLU A 239 9.80 12.08 4.42
CA GLU A 239 10.79 12.08 3.34
C GLU A 239 11.95 11.08 3.55
N HIS A 240 12.16 10.57 4.78
CA HIS A 240 13.13 9.50 5.07
C HIS A 240 12.49 8.10 5.05
N ILE A 241 11.17 8.03 5.29
CA ILE A 241 10.36 6.81 5.13
C ILE A 241 10.04 6.57 3.65
N VAL A 242 9.79 7.63 2.90
CA VAL A 242 9.61 7.63 1.45
C VAL A 242 10.92 8.11 0.84
N ASP A 243 11.94 7.25 0.86
CA ASP A 243 13.32 7.54 0.41
C ASP A 243 13.38 8.20 -0.99
N LYS A 244 12.42 7.92 -1.88
CA LYS A 244 12.34 8.60 -3.18
C LYS A 244 12.10 10.12 -3.09
N ASP A 245 11.47 10.58 -2.01
CA ASP A 245 11.13 11.99 -1.77
C ASP A 245 12.22 12.73 -0.99
N PHE A 246 13.32 12.05 -0.62
CA PHE A 246 14.41 12.66 0.13
C PHE A 246 15.10 13.78 -0.68
N ILE A 247 15.17 14.97 -0.08
CA ILE A 247 15.87 16.14 -0.62
C ILE A 247 17.00 16.50 0.36
N SER A 248 18.23 16.58 -0.17
CA SER A 248 19.42 16.97 0.60
C SER A 248 19.31 18.42 1.09
N LYS A 249 19.78 18.64 2.31
CA LYS A 249 19.94 19.96 2.92
C LYS A 249 21.39 20.45 2.85
N GLY A 250 22.24 19.75 2.09
CA GLY A 250 23.66 20.05 1.93
C GLY A 250 24.53 19.59 3.09
N SER A 251 24.04 18.69 3.95
CA SER A 251 24.85 18.15 5.05
C SER A 251 25.87 17.11 4.53
N PRO A 252 27.01 16.90 5.21
CA PRO A 252 27.97 15.87 4.80
C PRO A 252 27.40 14.45 4.73
N ILE A 253 26.39 14.13 5.55
CA ILE A 253 25.73 12.82 5.51
C ILE A 253 24.73 12.73 4.35
N ASP A 254 24.08 13.83 3.96
CA ASP A 254 23.16 13.86 2.82
C ASP A 254 23.91 13.57 1.51
N GLU A 255 25.09 14.16 1.35
CA GLU A 255 26.01 13.93 0.23
C GLU A 255 26.41 12.44 0.12
N ILE A 256 26.67 11.81 1.27
CA ILE A 256 26.97 10.38 1.34
C ILE A 256 25.75 9.57 0.92
N ILE A 257 24.56 9.88 1.45
CA ILE A 257 23.31 9.18 1.09
C ILE A 257 23.02 9.30 -0.41
N ILE A 258 23.17 10.49 -1.01
CA ILE A 258 23.04 10.69 -2.46
C ILE A 258 24.04 9.79 -3.22
N SER A 259 25.29 9.73 -2.77
CA SER A 259 26.31 8.90 -3.39
C SER A 259 25.99 7.40 -3.27
N LEU A 260 25.44 6.96 -2.14
CA LEU A 260 24.97 5.57 -1.96
C LEU A 260 23.86 5.21 -2.95
N LYS A 261 22.95 6.16 -3.25
CA LYS A 261 21.84 6.01 -4.21
C LYS A 261 22.27 5.99 -5.67
N SER A 262 23.53 6.28 -5.99
CA SER A 262 23.99 6.45 -7.37
C SER A 262 24.09 5.14 -8.19
N HIS A 263 24.10 3.98 -7.52
CA HIS A 263 24.42 2.68 -8.14
C HIS A 263 25.77 2.65 -8.87
N ASP A 264 26.69 3.54 -8.49
CA ASP A 264 28.02 3.68 -9.07
C ASP A 264 29.08 3.43 -8.00
N TRP A 265 29.78 2.29 -8.10
CA TRP A 265 30.83 1.88 -7.17
C TRP A 265 31.92 2.94 -6.95
N TYR A 266 32.27 3.72 -7.98
CA TYR A 266 33.27 4.78 -7.88
C TYR A 266 32.79 5.96 -7.02
N LYS A 267 31.48 6.13 -6.87
CA LYS A 267 30.88 7.13 -5.96
C LYS A 267 30.57 6.54 -4.60
N GLN A 268 30.07 5.30 -4.56
CA GLN A 268 29.65 4.62 -3.33
C GLN A 268 30.83 4.31 -2.41
N ASN A 269 31.92 3.73 -2.91
CA ASN A 269 33.05 3.33 -2.08
C ASN A 269 33.72 4.52 -1.34
N PRO A 270 34.04 5.65 -2.02
CA PRO A 270 34.53 6.84 -1.32
C PRO A 270 33.53 7.42 -0.32
N ALA A 271 32.23 7.37 -0.62
CA ALA A 271 31.19 7.86 0.29
C ALA A 271 31.13 7.05 1.59
N ILE A 272 31.24 5.72 1.50
CA ILE A 272 31.29 4.84 2.67
C ILE A 272 32.53 5.14 3.53
N SER A 273 33.69 5.36 2.91
CA SER A 273 34.91 5.72 3.64
C SER A 273 34.77 7.01 4.46
N LYS A 274 33.98 7.99 3.95
CA LYS A 274 33.71 9.26 4.65
C LYS A 274 32.86 9.10 5.91
N LEU A 275 32.09 8.01 6.07
CA LEU A 275 31.26 7.77 7.27
C LEU A 275 32.08 7.74 8.57
N ASN A 276 33.35 7.33 8.49
CA ASN A 276 34.25 7.26 9.65
C ASN A 276 34.57 8.65 10.23
N GLY A 277 34.63 9.68 9.39
CA GLY A 277 34.95 11.06 9.80
C GLY A 277 33.75 11.87 10.31
N LEU A 278 32.54 11.33 10.27
CA LEU A 278 31.34 12.06 10.70
C LEU A 278 31.23 12.13 12.22
N ASN A 279 30.81 13.29 12.72
CA ASN A 279 30.29 13.40 14.08
C ASN A 279 28.88 12.81 14.13
N LYS A 280 28.79 11.51 14.45
CA LYS A 280 27.52 10.76 14.45
C LYS A 280 26.48 11.36 15.39
N ASN A 281 26.90 12.04 16.46
CA ASN A 281 26.01 12.61 17.47
C ASN A 281 25.17 13.79 16.94
N THR A 282 25.63 14.48 15.89
CA THR A 282 24.89 15.61 15.30
C THR A 282 23.89 15.19 14.23
N ILE A 283 23.87 13.91 13.85
CA ILE A 283 22.97 13.37 12.83
C ILE A 283 21.64 12.98 13.51
N ASP A 284 20.53 13.52 13.01
CA ASP A 284 19.19 13.24 13.53
C ASP A 284 18.73 11.79 13.25
N ILE A 285 17.70 11.35 13.96
CA ILE A 285 17.24 9.96 13.92
C ILE A 285 16.68 9.55 12.55
N SER A 286 16.08 10.47 11.79
CA SER A 286 15.51 10.18 10.46
C SER A 286 16.63 10.01 9.44
N THR A 287 17.66 10.86 9.49
CA THR A 287 18.83 10.73 8.62
C THR A 287 19.62 9.45 8.91
N ARG A 288 19.77 9.05 10.18
CA ARG A 288 20.37 7.75 10.54
C ARG A 288 19.57 6.57 10.00
N PHE A 289 18.24 6.63 10.08
CA PHE A 289 17.37 5.63 9.51
C PHE A 289 17.53 5.51 8.00
N LEU A 290 17.53 6.64 7.27
CA LEU A 290 17.72 6.66 5.83
C LEU A 290 19.11 6.16 5.40
N LEU A 291 20.15 6.45 6.17
CA LEU A 291 21.48 5.88 5.96
C LEU A 291 21.43 4.35 6.00
N GLY A 292 20.79 3.78 7.03
CA GLY A 292 20.68 2.32 7.19
C GLY A 292 20.00 1.65 5.99
N ARG A 293 18.92 2.28 5.49
CA ARG A 293 18.24 1.81 4.29
C ARG A 293 19.20 1.76 3.09
N ASN A 294 19.80 2.90 2.77
CA ASN A 294 20.67 3.03 1.60
C ASN A 294 21.93 2.15 1.71
N LEU A 295 22.48 1.96 2.90
CA LEU A 295 23.61 1.07 3.14
C LEU A 295 23.28 -0.39 2.80
N LEU A 296 22.09 -0.89 3.18
CA LEU A 296 21.66 -2.23 2.78
C LEU A 296 21.52 -2.34 1.26
N GLN A 297 20.96 -1.32 0.61
CA GLN A 297 20.82 -1.32 -0.86
C GLN A 297 22.18 -1.41 -1.56
N THR A 298 23.16 -0.63 -1.11
CA THR A 298 24.53 -0.64 -1.63
C THR A 298 25.23 -1.98 -1.38
N ALA A 299 25.08 -2.58 -0.20
CA ALA A 299 25.67 -3.88 0.11
C ALA A 299 25.07 -5.02 -0.74
N ILE A 300 23.75 -5.04 -0.93
CA ILE A 300 23.09 -6.01 -1.83
C ILE A 300 23.53 -5.79 -3.29
N GLY A 301 23.84 -4.55 -3.67
CA GLY A 301 24.48 -4.19 -4.93
C GLY A 301 25.92 -4.70 -5.11
N ARG A 302 26.43 -5.51 -4.16
CA ARG A 302 27.77 -6.11 -4.14
C ARG A 302 28.92 -5.09 -4.03
N GLU A 303 28.65 -3.89 -3.53
CA GLU A 303 29.70 -2.93 -3.24
C GLU A 303 30.56 -3.45 -2.06
N PHE A 304 31.88 -3.45 -2.23
CA PHE A 304 32.82 -4.13 -1.35
C PHE A 304 32.89 -3.51 0.04
N ALA A 305 32.94 -2.18 0.16
CA ALA A 305 33.06 -1.50 1.45
C ALA A 305 31.80 -1.67 2.31
N ALA A 306 30.62 -1.65 1.69
CA ALA A 306 29.35 -1.93 2.33
C ALA A 306 29.28 -3.39 2.77
N ASN A 307 29.68 -4.34 1.92
CA ASN A 307 29.76 -5.75 2.33
C ASN A 307 30.71 -5.97 3.50
N ALA A 308 31.85 -5.26 3.55
CA ALA A 308 32.78 -5.31 4.68
C ALA A 308 32.13 -4.82 5.98
N ILE A 309 31.26 -3.80 5.92
CA ILE A 309 30.46 -3.37 7.07
C ILE A 309 29.53 -4.50 7.53
N PHE A 310 28.79 -5.15 6.62
CA PHE A 310 27.87 -6.23 6.99
C PHE A 310 28.57 -7.49 7.50
N ASN A 311 29.83 -7.74 7.12
CA ASN A 311 30.64 -8.82 7.68
C ASN A 311 31.03 -8.58 9.16
N ASN A 312 30.99 -7.32 9.62
CA ASN A 312 31.30 -6.95 11.00
C ASN A 312 30.19 -6.05 11.59
N LEU A 313 28.93 -6.37 11.27
CA LEU A 313 27.80 -5.46 11.42
C LEU A 313 27.59 -5.02 12.87
N SER A 314 27.63 -5.96 13.82
CA SER A 314 27.45 -5.66 15.25
C SER A 314 28.43 -4.59 15.72
N ASN A 315 29.72 -4.78 15.48
CA ASN A 315 30.77 -3.87 15.92
C ASN A 315 30.69 -2.51 15.20
N TRP A 316 30.31 -2.51 13.92
CA TRP A 316 30.14 -1.25 13.20
C TRP A 316 28.96 -0.44 13.74
N LEU A 317 27.84 -1.11 14.00
CA LEU A 317 26.61 -0.51 14.56
C LEU A 317 26.81 0.04 15.97
N ASP A 318 27.78 -0.45 16.73
CA ASP A 318 28.11 0.08 18.06
C ASP A 318 28.47 1.57 18.01
N SER A 319 29.16 2.01 16.95
CA SER A 319 29.49 3.42 16.75
C SER A 319 28.27 4.30 16.42
N TRP A 320 27.15 3.69 16.00
CA TRP A 320 25.90 4.36 15.62
C TRP A 320 24.80 4.27 16.69
N PHE A 321 25.08 3.57 17.78
CA PHE A 321 24.15 3.39 18.89
C PHE A 321 24.06 4.68 19.73
N ASN A 322 22.84 5.20 19.94
CA ASN A 322 22.64 6.44 20.72
C ASN A 322 22.44 6.19 22.23
N GLY A 323 22.73 4.97 22.71
CA GLY A 323 22.51 4.56 24.10
C GLY A 323 21.09 4.01 24.38
N ARG A 324 20.12 4.26 23.50
CA ARG A 324 18.74 3.76 23.63
C ARG A 324 18.32 2.83 22.51
N GLU A 325 18.62 3.18 21.26
CA GLU A 325 18.18 2.51 20.04
C GLU A 325 19.25 2.63 18.95
N ASN A 326 19.17 1.75 17.94
CA ASN A 326 19.99 1.85 16.75
C ASN A 326 19.12 2.18 15.53
N HIS A 327 18.97 3.46 15.22
CA HIS A 327 18.13 3.88 14.10
C HIS A 327 18.70 3.48 12.74
N VAL A 328 20.03 3.27 12.63
CA VAL A 328 20.64 2.72 11.40
C VAL A 328 20.19 1.28 11.20
N LEU A 329 20.21 0.45 12.25
CA LEU A 329 19.68 -0.91 12.19
C LEU A 329 18.18 -0.93 11.89
N ASN A 330 17.39 -0.01 12.47
CA ASN A 330 15.97 0.12 12.13
C ASN A 330 15.79 0.37 10.62
N GLY A 331 16.63 1.22 10.02
CA GLY A 331 16.65 1.46 8.58
C GLY A 331 17.02 0.24 7.76
N ILE A 332 18.06 -0.49 8.17
CA ILE A 332 18.47 -1.76 7.52
C ILE A 332 17.30 -2.76 7.53
N LEU A 333 16.71 -3.00 8.70
CA LEU A 333 15.59 -3.93 8.86
C LEU A 333 14.38 -3.49 8.04
N TYR A 334 14.05 -2.19 8.04
CA TYR A 334 12.94 -1.64 7.26
C TYR A 334 13.12 -1.86 5.76
N GLU A 335 14.33 -1.65 5.24
CA GLU A 335 14.62 -1.76 3.81
C GLU A 335 14.50 -3.20 3.27
N ILE A 336 14.67 -4.22 4.13
CA ILE A 336 14.38 -5.63 3.79
C ILE A 336 12.94 -5.77 3.29
N TYR A 337 11.98 -5.13 3.98
CA TYR A 337 10.55 -5.38 3.83
C TYR A 337 9.77 -4.25 3.15
N PHE A 338 10.31 -3.04 3.05
CA PHE A 338 9.60 -1.88 2.50
C PHE A 338 10.41 -1.21 1.38
N ASN A 339 9.71 -0.67 0.38
CA ASN A 339 10.31 -0.08 -0.83
C ASN A 339 10.65 1.41 -0.69
N SER A 340 11.22 2.01 -1.73
CA SER A 340 11.59 3.44 -1.74
C SER A 340 10.39 4.37 -1.63
N GLU A 341 9.18 3.88 -1.96
CA GLU A 341 7.92 4.58 -1.73
C GLU A 341 7.39 4.39 -0.30
N GLY A 342 8.11 3.63 0.52
CA GLY A 342 7.72 3.26 1.86
C GLY A 342 6.79 2.04 1.93
N LYS A 343 6.31 1.51 0.81
CA LYS A 343 5.29 0.44 0.76
C LYS A 343 5.87 -0.94 1.09
N PHE A 344 5.10 -1.79 1.76
CA PHE A 344 5.47 -3.18 2.03
C PHE A 344 5.73 -3.95 0.72
N ARG A 345 6.82 -4.71 0.70
CA ARG A 345 7.23 -5.58 -0.38
C ARG A 345 6.43 -6.87 -0.31
N ARG A 346 5.42 -7.03 -1.15
CA ARG A 346 4.82 -8.36 -1.35
C ARG A 346 5.82 -9.32 -2.01
N THR A 347 6.71 -8.78 -2.85
CA THR A 347 7.75 -9.56 -3.51
C THR A 347 9.10 -8.86 -3.57
N ASN A 348 10.17 -9.62 -3.86
CA ASN A 348 11.54 -9.11 -3.90
C ASN A 348 11.99 -8.46 -2.58
N PHE A 349 11.84 -9.18 -1.47
CA PHE A 349 12.47 -8.77 -0.22
C PHE A 349 13.97 -8.58 -0.41
N LYS A 350 14.56 -7.59 0.26
CA LYS A 350 16.01 -7.36 0.24
C LYS A 350 16.71 -8.29 1.23
N SER A 351 16.47 -9.60 1.08
CA SER A 351 16.91 -10.67 1.98
C SER A 351 18.34 -11.17 1.74
N GLY A 352 19.05 -10.64 0.74
CA GLY A 352 20.39 -11.12 0.34
C GLY A 352 21.48 -11.09 1.42
N LEU A 353 21.26 -10.37 2.53
CA LEU A 353 22.15 -10.33 3.70
C LEU A 353 21.44 -10.71 5.00
N ILE A 354 20.31 -11.40 4.91
CA ILE A 354 19.44 -11.69 6.05
C ILE A 354 20.16 -12.47 7.16
N ASP A 355 20.99 -13.46 6.82
CA ASP A 355 21.71 -14.25 7.83
C ASP A 355 22.65 -13.38 8.67
N LYS A 356 23.41 -12.48 8.05
CA LYS A 356 24.31 -11.56 8.75
C LYS A 356 23.56 -10.56 9.63
N ILE A 357 22.40 -10.08 9.15
CA ILE A 357 21.59 -9.10 9.87
C ILE A 357 20.91 -9.75 11.08
N PHE A 358 20.40 -10.97 10.92
CA PHE A 358 19.62 -11.67 11.94
C PHE A 358 20.48 -12.40 12.97
N GLU A 359 21.81 -12.44 12.81
CA GLU A 359 22.72 -12.73 13.92
C GLU A 359 22.55 -11.75 15.09
N LEU A 360 22.04 -10.54 14.82
CA LEU A 360 21.75 -9.54 15.84
C LEU A 360 20.42 -9.75 16.57
N GLU A 361 19.57 -10.66 16.10
CA GLU A 361 18.20 -10.87 16.60
C GLU A 361 18.16 -11.28 18.08
N GLU A 362 19.08 -12.15 18.49
CA GLU A 362 19.22 -12.61 19.88
C GLU A 362 20.08 -11.67 20.74
N ASN A 363 20.71 -10.67 20.14
CA ASN A 363 21.55 -9.73 20.87
C ASN A 363 20.67 -8.70 21.61
N LYS A 364 20.67 -8.76 22.94
CA LYS A 364 19.89 -7.87 23.82
C LYS A 364 20.11 -6.38 23.53
N LYS A 365 21.29 -5.97 23.04
CA LYS A 365 21.60 -4.59 22.67
C LYS A 365 20.72 -4.10 21.52
N PHE A 366 20.39 -4.97 20.57
CA PHE A 366 19.62 -4.67 19.38
C PHE A 366 18.15 -5.10 19.47
N ALA A 367 17.71 -5.67 20.60
CA ALA A 367 16.36 -6.16 20.81
C ALA A 367 15.27 -5.14 20.43
N LYS A 368 15.46 -3.86 20.74
CA LYS A 368 14.50 -2.80 20.36
C LYS A 368 14.34 -2.61 18.86
N SER A 369 15.39 -2.81 18.08
CA SER A 369 15.31 -2.75 16.62
C SER A 369 14.49 -3.91 16.05
N PHE A 370 14.56 -5.09 16.68
CA PHE A 370 13.73 -6.24 16.32
C PHE A 370 12.28 -6.07 16.78
N VAL A 371 12.02 -5.50 17.97
CA VAL A 371 10.67 -5.09 18.39
C VAL A 371 10.09 -4.04 17.42
N PHE A 372 10.91 -3.06 17.01
CA PHE A 372 10.52 -2.04 16.04
C PHE A 372 10.02 -2.68 14.74
N ILE A 373 10.85 -3.53 14.10
CA ILE A 373 10.48 -4.11 12.80
C ILE A 373 9.32 -5.10 12.95
N HIS A 374 9.28 -5.89 14.03
CA HIS A 374 8.14 -6.75 14.35
C HIS A 374 6.83 -5.98 14.32
N ASN A 375 6.77 -4.86 15.04
CA ASN A 375 5.57 -4.01 15.10
C ASN A 375 5.21 -3.40 13.73
N GLN A 376 6.19 -3.14 12.85
CA GLN A 376 5.91 -2.67 11.49
C GLN A 376 5.37 -3.78 10.58
N LEU A 377 5.74 -5.02 10.85
CA LEU A 377 5.39 -6.19 10.03
C LEU A 377 4.12 -6.91 10.49
N GLU A 378 3.70 -6.73 11.74
CA GLU A 378 2.49 -7.35 12.28
C GLU A 378 1.21 -7.09 11.43
N PRO A 379 0.97 -5.88 10.87
CA PRO A 379 -0.13 -5.66 9.94
C PRO A 379 -0.08 -6.52 8.65
N PHE A 380 1.11 -7.01 8.29
CA PHE A 380 1.37 -7.80 7.09
C PHE A 380 1.65 -9.27 7.39
N ARG A 381 1.32 -9.76 8.60
CA ARG A 381 1.65 -11.10 9.08
C ARG A 381 1.25 -12.22 8.11
N ASP A 382 0.08 -12.10 7.48
CA ASP A 382 -0.43 -13.10 6.54
C ASP A 382 0.40 -13.21 5.24
N PHE A 383 1.26 -12.23 4.96
CA PHE A 383 2.17 -12.21 3.80
C PHE A 383 3.61 -12.61 4.15
N LEU A 384 3.85 -13.03 5.39
CA LEU A 384 5.18 -13.35 5.92
C LEU A 384 5.21 -14.80 6.42
N PHE A 385 6.19 -15.58 5.97
CA PHE A 385 6.45 -16.90 6.54
C PHE A 385 7.22 -16.84 7.86
N TYR A 386 8.00 -15.78 8.05
CA TYR A 386 8.77 -15.54 9.26
C TYR A 386 8.58 -14.10 9.75
N LEU A 387 8.20 -13.97 11.01
CA LEU A 387 8.09 -12.68 11.68
C LEU A 387 9.26 -12.50 12.66
N PRO A 388 10.18 -11.55 12.40
CA PRO A 388 11.33 -11.29 13.27
C PRO A 388 10.87 -10.98 14.70
N SER A 389 11.58 -11.46 15.72
CA SER A 389 11.23 -11.16 17.11
C SER A 389 12.42 -11.32 18.05
N THR A 390 12.32 -10.80 19.27
CA THR A 390 13.33 -10.98 20.32
C THR A 390 13.35 -12.40 20.91
N SER A 391 12.42 -13.26 20.51
CA SER A 391 12.34 -14.67 20.89
C SER A 391 12.10 -15.51 19.64
N PRO A 392 13.13 -15.59 18.77
CA PRO A 392 12.97 -16.14 17.43
C PRO A 392 12.54 -17.60 17.44
N VAL A 393 11.62 -17.93 16.55
CA VAL A 393 11.09 -19.28 16.37
C VAL A 393 11.69 -19.92 15.14
N THR A 394 11.64 -21.24 15.05
CA THR A 394 12.02 -21.95 13.84
C THR A 394 10.84 -22.07 12.88
N LEU A 395 11.10 -21.94 11.58
CA LEU A 395 10.12 -22.17 10.52
C LEU A 395 10.26 -23.62 10.00
N PRO A 396 9.28 -24.51 10.27
CA PRO A 396 9.27 -25.84 9.68
C PRO A 396 8.90 -25.77 8.20
N VAL A 397 9.69 -26.44 7.37
CA VAL A 397 9.44 -26.59 5.94
C VAL A 397 9.60 -28.05 5.56
N ASP A 398 8.54 -28.62 4.99
CA ASP A 398 8.51 -29.99 4.52
C ASP A 398 8.63 -30.01 2.99
N ILE A 399 9.56 -30.79 2.46
CA ILE A 399 9.87 -30.90 1.05
C ILE A 399 9.59 -32.32 0.59
N LEU A 400 8.87 -32.44 -0.53
CA LEU A 400 8.67 -33.72 -1.21
C LEU A 400 9.37 -33.67 -2.56
N LEU A 401 10.25 -34.64 -2.80
CA LEU A 401 10.82 -34.93 -4.10
C LEU A 401 10.14 -36.17 -4.69
N LYS A 402 9.95 -36.15 -6.01
CA LYS A 402 9.45 -37.25 -6.80
C LYS A 402 10.53 -37.76 -7.74
N GLU A 403 10.77 -39.05 -7.72
CA GLU A 403 11.64 -39.71 -8.71
C GLU A 403 10.83 -40.05 -9.96
N VAL A 404 11.38 -39.72 -11.12
CA VAL A 404 10.82 -39.99 -12.45
C VAL A 404 11.91 -40.69 -13.28
N GLU A 405 11.52 -41.72 -14.04
CA GLU A 405 12.40 -42.33 -15.04
C GLU A 405 12.32 -41.50 -16.33
N ASP A 406 13.45 -40.91 -16.71
CA ASP A 406 13.62 -40.15 -17.95
C ASP A 406 14.58 -40.89 -18.90
N GLU A 407 14.51 -40.59 -20.19
CA GLU A 407 15.52 -41.02 -21.17
C GLU A 407 16.64 -39.98 -21.28
N ASP A 408 17.89 -40.43 -21.20
CA ASP A 408 19.05 -39.59 -21.48
C ASP A 408 19.22 -39.31 -23.00
N SER A 409 20.16 -38.43 -23.33
CA SER A 409 20.48 -38.04 -24.71
C SER A 409 20.95 -39.19 -25.62
N MET A 410 21.25 -40.36 -25.04
CA MET A 410 21.69 -41.59 -25.73
C MET A 410 20.63 -42.70 -25.68
N GLY A 411 19.42 -42.43 -25.15
CA GLY A 411 18.32 -43.39 -25.04
C GLY A 411 18.44 -44.38 -23.87
N GLY A 412 19.28 -44.09 -22.87
CA GLY A 412 19.37 -44.83 -21.62
C GLY A 412 18.39 -44.32 -20.56
N ASN A 413 17.82 -45.22 -19.74
CA ASN A 413 16.97 -44.80 -18.62
C ASN A 413 17.81 -44.20 -17.49
N ILE A 414 17.50 -42.96 -17.12
CA ILE A 414 18.03 -42.28 -15.95
C ILE A 414 16.91 -42.01 -14.95
N LYS A 415 17.24 -42.03 -13.67
CA LYS A 415 16.31 -41.66 -12.60
C LYS A 415 16.60 -40.22 -12.18
N THR A 416 15.66 -39.33 -12.44
CA THR A 416 15.77 -37.90 -12.10
C THR A 416 14.81 -37.57 -10.97
N LYS A 417 15.28 -36.79 -9.99
CA LYS A 417 14.44 -36.29 -8.89
C LYS A 417 13.95 -34.89 -9.22
N TYR A 418 12.65 -34.67 -9.03
CA TYR A 418 11.98 -33.38 -9.23
C TYR A 418 11.37 -32.91 -7.92
N LEU A 419 11.43 -31.60 -7.67
CA LEU A 419 10.69 -30.98 -6.57
C LEU A 419 9.18 -31.06 -6.84
N GLU A 420 8.46 -31.74 -5.95
CA GLU A 420 7.01 -31.98 -6.10
C GLU A 420 6.17 -31.09 -5.17
N SER A 421 6.60 -30.89 -3.92
CA SER A 421 5.84 -30.12 -2.94
C SER A 421 6.76 -29.35 -1.98
N ILE A 422 6.35 -28.14 -1.59
CA ILE A 422 6.91 -27.41 -0.46
C ILE A 422 5.74 -27.05 0.45
N LYS A 423 5.76 -27.55 1.69
CA LYS A 423 4.75 -27.26 2.69
C LYS A 423 5.32 -26.51 3.88
N ILE A 424 4.56 -25.53 4.35
CA ILE A 424 4.86 -24.77 5.56
C ILE A 424 3.65 -24.87 6.46
N HIS A 425 3.84 -25.35 7.69
CA HIS A 425 2.76 -25.64 8.62
C HIS A 425 1.63 -26.50 7.99
N GLY A 426 2.01 -27.50 7.18
CA GLY A 426 1.07 -28.38 6.47
C GLY A 426 0.38 -27.79 5.24
N THR A 427 0.60 -26.50 4.93
CA THR A 427 -0.03 -25.80 3.79
C THR A 427 0.91 -25.82 2.59
N GLU A 428 0.39 -26.19 1.42
CA GLU A 428 1.14 -26.15 0.14
C GLU A 428 1.42 -24.71 -0.27
N VAL A 429 2.69 -24.39 -0.44
CA VAL A 429 3.14 -23.03 -0.77
C VAL A 429 3.82 -22.95 -2.13
N MET A 430 3.98 -24.03 -2.90
CA MET A 430 4.64 -23.97 -4.21
C MET A 430 3.75 -23.37 -5.31
N ASN A 431 4.29 -22.52 -6.19
CA ASN A 431 3.56 -21.74 -7.20
C ASN A 431 3.26 -22.44 -8.54
N PHE A 432 3.55 -23.73 -8.66
CA PHE A 432 3.54 -24.39 -9.97
C PHE A 432 2.58 -25.56 -10.07
N ASP A 433 2.05 -25.74 -11.28
CA ASP A 433 1.47 -26.99 -11.73
C ASP A 433 2.60 -27.83 -12.35
N ILE A 434 2.64 -29.14 -12.08
CA ILE A 434 3.76 -30.06 -12.42
C ILE A 434 4.03 -30.15 -13.94
N LYS A 435 3.20 -29.51 -14.76
CA LYS A 435 3.25 -29.51 -16.23
C LYS A 435 4.14 -28.43 -16.86
N GLU A 436 4.76 -27.54 -16.09
CA GLU A 436 5.77 -26.61 -16.62
C GLU A 436 7.03 -27.36 -17.08
N LYS A 437 7.58 -26.97 -18.24
CA LYS A 437 8.60 -27.74 -18.98
C LYS A 437 10.05 -27.32 -18.72
N TRP A 438 10.31 -26.32 -17.87
CA TRP A 438 11.66 -25.78 -17.69
C TRP A 438 12.14 -25.91 -16.25
N TYR A 439 13.08 -26.83 -16.07
CA TYR A 439 13.74 -27.13 -14.80
C TYR A 439 15.22 -26.76 -14.86
N THR A 440 15.80 -26.54 -13.69
CA THR A 440 17.25 -26.46 -13.50
C THR A 440 17.68 -27.42 -12.42
N ALA A 441 18.81 -28.09 -12.65
CA ALA A 441 19.45 -28.92 -11.64
C ALA A 441 20.11 -28.03 -10.59
N VAL A 442 19.89 -28.34 -9.32
CA VAL A 442 20.51 -27.65 -8.17
C VAL A 442 21.00 -28.66 -7.15
N THR A 443 22.06 -28.29 -6.42
CA THR A 443 22.44 -29.02 -5.20
C THR A 443 21.48 -28.69 -4.05
N TYR A 444 21.47 -29.52 -3.01
CA TYR A 444 20.71 -29.22 -1.79
C TYR A 444 21.03 -27.83 -1.23
N ASP A 445 22.30 -27.45 -1.13
CA ASP A 445 22.70 -26.15 -0.57
C ASP A 445 22.22 -24.97 -1.45
N GLN A 446 22.35 -25.08 -2.78
CA GLN A 446 21.83 -24.07 -3.71
C GLN A 446 20.31 -23.90 -3.61
N PHE A 447 19.61 -25.02 -3.40
CA PHE A 447 18.17 -24.99 -3.18
C PHE A 447 17.82 -24.32 -1.85
N ILE A 448 18.51 -24.64 -0.76
CA ILE A 448 18.29 -24.00 0.54
C ILE A 448 18.55 -22.50 0.46
N ASP A 449 19.65 -22.10 -0.19
CA ASP A 449 19.99 -20.69 -0.48
C ASP A 449 18.80 -19.98 -1.17
N LYS A 450 18.32 -20.53 -2.30
CA LYS A 450 17.17 -19.96 -3.01
C LYS A 450 15.92 -19.89 -2.12
N LEU A 451 15.62 -20.96 -1.39
CA LEU A 451 14.42 -21.08 -0.57
C LEU A 451 14.40 -20.06 0.58
N HIS A 452 15.47 -19.92 1.35
CA HIS A 452 15.47 -19.02 2.51
C HIS A 452 15.41 -17.54 2.09
N PHE A 453 15.99 -17.17 0.94
CA PHE A 453 15.84 -15.83 0.39
C PHE A 453 14.41 -15.53 -0.06
N GLU A 454 13.73 -16.49 -0.70
CA GLU A 454 12.32 -16.33 -1.09
C GLU A 454 11.37 -16.28 0.12
N LEU A 455 11.65 -17.07 1.16
CA LEU A 455 10.93 -17.06 2.44
C LEU A 455 11.25 -15.84 3.31
N CYS A 456 12.32 -15.11 3.00
CA CYS A 456 12.86 -14.01 3.81
C CYS A 456 13.09 -14.45 5.28
N VAL A 457 13.77 -15.57 5.45
CA VAL A 457 14.09 -16.17 6.74
C VAL A 457 15.59 -16.52 6.81
N PRO A 458 16.26 -16.39 7.98
CA PRO A 458 17.64 -16.84 8.14
C PRO A 458 17.73 -18.37 8.06
N ILE A 459 18.80 -18.91 7.45
CA ILE A 459 19.05 -20.35 7.33
C ILE A 459 19.02 -21.03 8.71
N LYS A 460 19.59 -20.38 9.74
CA LYS A 460 19.62 -20.88 11.12
C LYS A 460 18.21 -21.09 11.73
N ARG A 461 17.17 -20.49 11.15
CA ARG A 461 15.77 -20.61 11.59
C ARG A 461 14.97 -21.61 10.76
N LEU A 462 15.50 -22.10 9.65
CA LEU A 462 14.85 -23.13 8.85
C LEU A 462 14.97 -24.51 9.52
N ARG A 463 13.88 -25.25 9.53
CA ARG A 463 13.83 -26.66 9.93
C ARG A 463 13.29 -27.47 8.77
N ILE A 464 14.20 -28.06 8.01
CA ILE A 464 13.90 -28.75 6.76
C ILE A 464 13.68 -30.25 6.98
N SER A 465 12.49 -30.72 6.66
CA SER A 465 12.17 -32.14 6.48
C SER A 465 12.13 -32.46 4.98
N ILE A 466 12.79 -33.53 4.54
CA ILE A 466 12.78 -33.96 3.13
C ILE A 466 12.77 -35.48 3.06
N ASN A 467 12.11 -36.06 2.07
CA ASN A 467 12.00 -37.52 1.86
C ASN A 467 13.27 -38.14 1.24
N GLU A 468 14.44 -37.68 1.66
CA GLU A 468 15.75 -38.14 1.16
C GLU A 468 16.73 -38.33 2.32
N GLN A 469 17.45 -39.46 2.33
CA GLN A 469 18.37 -39.81 3.42
C GLN A 469 19.74 -39.15 3.27
N ASP A 470 20.33 -39.14 2.07
CA ASP A 470 21.60 -38.46 1.78
C ASP A 470 21.34 -37.08 1.18
N LYS A 471 21.58 -36.03 1.96
CA LYS A 471 21.43 -34.63 1.52
C LYS A 471 22.70 -34.07 0.87
N HIS A 472 23.88 -34.63 1.19
CA HIS A 472 25.17 -34.03 0.81
C HIS A 472 25.44 -34.14 -0.69
N ASN A 473 25.03 -35.27 -1.30
CA ASN A 473 25.19 -35.52 -2.73
C ASN A 473 23.87 -35.33 -3.50
N LEU A 474 22.85 -34.75 -2.87
CA LEU A 474 21.52 -34.63 -3.46
C LEU A 474 21.51 -33.54 -4.54
N ILE A 475 21.25 -33.96 -5.77
CA ILE A 475 20.98 -33.10 -6.92
C ILE A 475 19.57 -33.41 -7.41
N PHE A 476 18.77 -32.37 -7.60
CA PHE A 476 17.40 -32.50 -8.08
C PHE A 476 16.98 -31.29 -8.92
N GLN A 477 15.91 -31.48 -9.66
CA GLN A 477 15.35 -30.52 -10.58
C GLN A 477 14.34 -29.63 -9.86
N ILE A 478 14.51 -28.31 -9.97
CA ILE A 478 13.56 -27.31 -9.51
C ILE A 478 13.07 -26.45 -10.68
N PRO A 479 11.86 -25.88 -10.62
CA PRO A 479 11.42 -24.89 -11.61
C PRO A 479 12.41 -23.72 -11.71
N MET A 480 12.64 -23.23 -12.93
CA MET A 480 13.54 -22.07 -13.14
C MET A 480 13.00 -20.80 -12.47
N ASP A 481 11.68 -20.65 -12.43
CA ASP A 481 11.00 -19.48 -11.85
C ASP A 481 10.95 -19.51 -10.30
N ARG A 482 10.14 -18.64 -9.70
CA ARG A 482 9.99 -18.53 -8.23
C ARG A 482 9.27 -19.71 -7.62
N LEU A 483 9.83 -20.29 -6.57
CA LEU A 483 9.29 -21.50 -5.94
C LEU A 483 7.91 -21.29 -5.29
N LEU A 484 7.64 -20.12 -4.70
CA LEU A 484 6.53 -19.94 -3.75
C LEU A 484 5.33 -19.11 -4.27
N LYS A 485 4.11 -19.57 -3.95
CA LYS A 485 2.83 -18.84 -4.07
C LYS A 485 2.88 -17.60 -3.19
N LYS A 486 2.35 -16.49 -3.68
CA LYS A 486 2.26 -15.24 -2.94
C LYS A 486 0.85 -14.71 -2.87
#